data_AF-A0A7C6NFZ9-F1
#
_entry.id   AF-A0A7C6NFZ9-F1
#
_cell.length_a   1.000
_cell.length_b   1.000
_cell.length_c   1.000
_cell.angle_alpha   90.00
_cell.angle_beta   90.00
_cell.angle_gamma   90.00
#
_symmetry.space_group_name_H-M   'P 1'
#
loop_
_entity.id
_entity.type
_entity.pdbx_description
1 polymer ?
#
loop_
_entity_poly.entity_id
_entity_poly.type
_entity_poly.pdbx_seq_one_letter_code
_entity_poly.pdbx_strand_id
1 'polypeptide(L)'
;MAKIFFDAHMHAMNLRHPNFVSFVDSIVDNLGDFVTSGALSSGYLLTPVNRTQQGLITLMNMFSLFELSIEEIFTLIDDDLTGKYREREKSFKGRTPSNSTYPPESYFREGKFHFRELQYDKYGLVPLVMDFSRDLKGEDNLAYYTKEREIKIISYLNDTVRGIERYEEANRDSFLEFYPLLGVNPAVHPLAFIVDLFEKYLFPRGPFRGIKFYPPLGTDVWPEEEQEREKVKFIYAYCVENNLPIVTHCDDQGFRGVAPKLAQYYTEPQRWVPVLEHYPTLKVDLAHYGRQYNQSPLKARFERTFTGDPWFLQVIELIERYPNVYADVSFSGVEPTFYKNLHRYIETLEDQNLADKIRERTLFGTDFTVNLAKVESYPNYLRIFEESPFSDTEVEMFASTNVTTFLGLG
;
A
#
# COMPACT_ATOMS: atom_id res chain seq x y z
N MET A 1 1.38 -27.58 -0.97
CA MET A 1 1.70 -26.29 -0.33
C MET A 1 0.46 -25.83 0.42
N ALA A 2 0.62 -25.05 1.48
CA ALA A 2 -0.51 -24.41 2.16
C ALA A 2 -1.18 -23.42 1.20
N LYS A 3 -2.51 -23.31 1.25
CA LYS A 3 -3.28 -22.30 0.49
C LYS A 3 -3.29 -21.00 1.30
N ILE A 4 -2.83 -19.89 0.73
CA ILE A 4 -2.60 -18.63 1.45
C ILE A 4 -3.49 -17.53 0.85
N PHE A 5 -4.22 -16.81 1.69
CA PHE A 5 -4.84 -15.54 1.29
C PHE A 5 -3.86 -14.42 1.62
N PHE A 6 -3.51 -13.58 0.66
CA PHE A 6 -2.53 -12.51 0.83
C PHE A 6 -3.21 -11.15 0.93
N ASP A 7 -2.65 -10.28 1.77
CA ASP A 7 -2.71 -8.83 1.62
C ASP A 7 -1.37 -8.38 1.00
N ALA A 8 -1.36 -8.17 -0.32
CA ALA A 8 -0.14 -7.92 -1.10
C ALA A 8 0.42 -6.50 -0.92
N HIS A 9 -0.32 -5.59 -0.28
CA HIS A 9 0.09 -4.22 -0.08
C HIS A 9 -0.43 -3.72 1.26
N MET A 10 0.44 -3.71 2.25
CA MET A 10 0.17 -3.06 3.53
C MET A 10 1.45 -2.42 4.10
N HIS A 11 1.30 -1.52 5.05
CA HIS A 11 2.30 -0.76 5.75
C HIS A 11 2.18 -0.97 7.26
N ALA A 12 3.27 -1.38 7.90
CA ALA A 12 3.38 -1.42 9.35
C ALA A 12 4.39 -0.38 9.83
N MET A 13 3.90 0.79 10.27
CA MET A 13 4.74 1.89 10.76
C MET A 13 4.13 2.62 11.94
N ASN A 14 5.01 3.30 12.70
CA ASN A 14 4.65 4.22 13.76
C ASN A 14 5.21 5.62 13.48
N LEU A 15 4.90 6.59 14.34
CA LEU A 15 5.30 8.00 14.19
C LEU A 15 6.82 8.25 14.09
N ARG A 16 7.67 7.26 14.42
CA ARG A 16 9.14 7.42 14.36
C ARG A 16 9.68 7.27 12.94
N HIS A 17 8.99 6.51 12.09
CA HIS A 17 9.46 6.20 10.74
C HIS A 17 9.30 7.36 9.74
N PRO A 18 8.12 7.95 9.52
CA PRO A 18 7.98 9.03 8.55
C PRO A 18 8.74 10.29 8.98
N ASN A 19 9.08 11.14 8.02
CA ASN A 19 9.51 12.50 8.33
C ASN A 19 8.30 13.31 8.81
N PHE A 20 8.48 14.14 9.85
CA PHE A 20 7.37 14.88 10.44
C PHE A 20 6.65 15.78 9.40
N VAL A 21 7.40 16.48 8.55
CA VAL A 21 6.81 17.32 7.49
C VAL A 21 6.02 16.47 6.50
N SER A 22 6.63 15.41 5.96
CA SER A 22 5.94 14.48 5.05
C SER A 22 4.68 13.87 5.66
N PHE A 23 4.70 13.57 6.97
CA PHE A 23 3.55 13.08 7.72
C PHE A 23 2.45 14.15 7.83
N VAL A 24 2.81 15.37 8.25
CA VAL A 24 1.85 16.49 8.36
C VAL A 24 1.25 16.82 7.00
N ASP A 25 2.06 16.93 5.94
CA ASP A 25 1.58 17.20 4.59
C ASP A 25 0.63 16.10 4.10
N SER A 26 0.95 14.83 4.33
CA SER A 26 0.06 13.71 3.97
C SER A 26 -1.29 13.78 4.70
N ILE A 27 -1.30 14.23 5.96
CA ILE A 27 -2.52 14.45 6.74
C ILE A 27 -3.29 15.61 6.13
N VAL A 28 -2.63 16.75 5.88
CA VAL A 28 -3.30 17.94 5.34
C VAL A 28 -3.90 17.69 3.97
N ASP A 29 -3.22 16.94 3.09
CA ASP A 29 -3.75 16.62 1.76
C ASP A 29 -4.94 15.66 1.81
N ASN A 30 -4.90 14.66 2.70
CA ASN A 30 -5.98 13.69 2.85
C ASN A 30 -7.16 14.22 3.69
N LEU A 31 -6.94 15.26 4.48
CA LEU A 31 -7.86 15.74 5.53
C LEU A 31 -8.00 17.27 5.49
N GLY A 32 -7.75 17.91 4.34
CA GLY A 32 -7.74 19.37 4.21
C GLY A 32 -9.00 20.03 4.76
N ASP A 33 -10.16 19.40 4.54
CA ASP A 33 -11.44 19.83 5.08
C ASP A 33 -11.54 19.71 6.62
N PHE A 34 -10.92 18.69 7.22
CA PHE A 34 -10.87 18.49 8.68
C PHE A 34 -9.88 19.45 9.36
N VAL A 35 -8.73 19.70 8.72
CA VAL A 35 -7.72 20.62 9.25
C VAL A 35 -8.23 22.06 9.20
N THR A 36 -8.79 22.49 8.05
CA THR A 36 -9.30 23.85 7.86
C THR A 36 -10.54 24.16 8.70
N SER A 37 -11.33 23.14 9.06
CA SER A 37 -12.50 23.29 9.94
C SER A 37 -12.17 23.33 11.45
N GLY A 38 -10.90 23.12 11.84
CA GLY A 38 -10.48 23.10 13.25
C GLY A 38 -10.87 21.82 14.00
N ALA A 39 -11.22 20.75 13.28
CA ALA A 39 -11.69 19.49 13.83
C ALA A 39 -10.61 18.70 14.62
N LEU A 40 -9.34 19.09 14.46
CA LEU A 40 -8.19 18.54 15.20
C LEU A 40 -7.90 19.28 16.52
N SER A 41 -8.64 20.34 16.85
CA SER A 41 -8.44 21.05 18.12
C SER A 41 -8.91 20.20 19.30
N SER A 42 -8.20 20.28 20.44
CA SER A 42 -8.57 19.56 21.66
C SER A 42 -10.01 19.84 22.09
N GLY A 43 -10.48 21.09 21.93
CA GLY A 43 -11.87 21.45 22.19
C GLY A 43 -12.89 20.72 21.30
N TYR A 44 -12.56 20.50 20.03
CA TYR A 44 -13.42 19.77 19.09
C TYR A 44 -13.39 18.25 19.34
N LEU A 45 -12.20 17.67 19.58
CA LEU A 45 -11.98 16.24 19.87
C LEU A 45 -12.62 15.79 21.19
N LEU A 46 -12.67 16.69 22.18
CA LEU A 46 -13.26 16.43 23.49
C LEU A 46 -14.79 16.65 23.52
N THR A 47 -15.39 17.17 22.43
CA THR A 47 -16.83 17.42 22.36
C THR A 47 -17.60 16.14 22.00
N PRO A 48 -18.51 15.63 22.86
CA PRO A 48 -19.20 14.34 22.66
C PRO A 48 -20.00 14.22 21.36
N VAL A 49 -20.56 15.33 20.86
CA VAL A 49 -21.38 15.37 19.64
C VAL A 49 -20.54 15.15 18.37
N ASN A 50 -19.26 15.51 18.41
CA ASN A 50 -18.37 15.41 17.24
C ASN A 50 -17.63 14.06 17.17
N ARG A 51 -17.55 13.33 18.29
CA ARG A 51 -16.96 11.98 18.38
C ARG A 51 -17.72 10.91 17.58
N THR A 52 -18.93 11.20 17.13
CA THR A 52 -19.74 10.30 16.31
C THR A 52 -19.61 10.57 14.80
N GLN A 53 -18.78 11.53 14.39
CA GLN A 53 -18.52 11.76 12.97
C GLN A 53 -17.56 10.70 12.43
N GLN A 54 -17.96 9.98 11.38
CA GLN A 54 -17.19 8.87 10.82
C GLN A 54 -15.75 9.26 10.49
N GLY A 55 -15.54 10.41 9.84
CA GLY A 55 -14.20 10.87 9.46
C GLY A 55 -13.28 11.21 10.64
N LEU A 56 -13.84 11.52 11.83
CA LEU A 56 -13.04 11.71 13.05
C LEU A 56 -12.71 10.36 13.70
N ILE A 57 -13.59 9.37 13.62
CA ILE A 57 -13.36 8.01 14.14
C ILE A 57 -12.23 7.34 13.35
N THR A 58 -12.32 7.37 12.02
CA THR A 58 -11.31 6.80 11.11
C THR A 58 -9.92 7.41 11.37
N LEU A 59 -9.87 8.73 11.53
CA LEU A 59 -8.66 9.45 11.92
C LEU A 59 -8.08 9.02 13.28
N MET A 60 -8.92 8.90 14.31
CA MET A 60 -8.48 8.47 15.64
C MET A 60 -7.97 7.02 15.62
N ASN A 61 -8.58 6.15 14.82
CA ASN A 61 -8.10 4.77 14.64
C ASN A 61 -6.71 4.76 14.01
N MET A 62 -6.49 5.55 12.96
CA MET A 62 -5.19 5.70 12.32
C MET A 62 -4.12 6.21 13.31
N PHE A 63 -4.40 7.27 14.08
CA PHE A 63 -3.45 7.79 15.06
C PHE A 63 -3.16 6.80 16.19
N SER A 64 -4.17 6.08 16.67
CA SER A 64 -4.01 5.05 17.70
C SER A 64 -3.06 3.94 17.22
N LEU A 65 -3.10 3.58 15.93
CA LEU A 65 -2.15 2.62 15.37
C LEU A 65 -0.75 3.18 15.23
N PHE A 66 -0.59 4.47 14.91
CA PHE A 66 0.73 5.06 14.78
C PHE A 66 1.49 5.20 16.12
N GLU A 67 0.81 4.99 17.25
CA GLU A 67 1.44 4.88 18.57
C GLU A 67 1.98 3.47 18.86
N LEU A 68 1.49 2.45 18.16
CA LEU A 68 1.86 1.05 18.37
C LEU A 68 3.23 0.71 17.76
N SER A 69 3.93 -0.25 18.35
CA SER A 69 5.05 -0.93 17.69
C SER A 69 4.56 -1.78 16.52
N ILE A 70 5.47 -2.17 15.62
CA ILE A 70 5.14 -3.02 14.47
C ILE A 70 4.56 -4.38 14.91
N GLU A 71 5.08 -4.97 15.97
CA GLU A 71 4.56 -6.20 16.60
C GLU A 71 3.09 -6.02 17.04
N GLU A 72 2.79 -4.92 17.72
CA GLU A 72 1.44 -4.63 18.20
C GLU A 72 0.45 -4.40 17.04
N ILE A 73 0.93 -3.82 15.92
CA ILE A 73 0.12 -3.69 14.69
C ILE A 73 -0.24 -5.07 14.13
N PHE A 74 0.72 -6.01 14.04
CA PHE A 74 0.44 -7.36 13.56
C PHE A 74 -0.46 -8.14 14.53
N THR A 75 -0.26 -7.98 15.83
CA THR A 75 -1.14 -8.54 16.86
C THR A 75 -2.55 -8.01 16.75
N LEU A 76 -2.71 -6.72 16.44
CA LEU A 76 -4.02 -6.12 16.22
C LEU A 76 -4.72 -6.68 14.98
N ILE A 77 -4.00 -6.89 13.87
CA ILE A 77 -4.57 -7.53 12.67
C ILE A 77 -5.06 -8.94 13.00
N ASP A 78 -4.26 -9.74 13.70
CA ASP A 78 -4.65 -11.08 14.17
C ASP A 78 -5.92 -11.02 15.04
N ASP A 79 -5.92 -10.15 16.06
CA ASP A 79 -7.04 -9.94 16.96
C ASP A 79 -8.32 -9.48 16.22
N ASP A 80 -8.21 -8.62 15.21
CA ASP A 80 -9.33 -8.17 14.35
C ASP A 80 -9.89 -9.32 13.51
N LEU A 81 -9.01 -10.10 12.87
CA LEU A 81 -9.40 -11.23 12.02
C LEU A 81 -10.02 -12.40 12.80
N THR A 82 -9.60 -12.59 14.04
CA THR A 82 -10.19 -13.57 14.99
C THR A 82 -11.44 -13.04 15.69
N GLY A 83 -11.77 -11.76 15.52
CA GLY A 83 -13.01 -11.15 15.97
C GLY A 83 -13.01 -10.61 17.42
N LYS A 84 -11.84 -10.39 18.02
CA LYS A 84 -11.70 -9.89 19.40
C LYS A 84 -12.34 -8.51 19.63
N TYR A 85 -12.43 -7.69 18.59
CA TYR A 85 -12.99 -6.33 18.67
C TYR A 85 -14.50 -6.25 18.36
N ARG A 86 -15.17 -7.37 18.01
CA ARG A 86 -16.59 -7.43 17.63
C ARG A 86 -17.58 -6.85 18.65
N GLU A 87 -17.30 -6.95 19.94
CA GLU A 87 -18.20 -6.42 20.97
C GLU A 87 -18.19 -4.88 21.02
N ARG A 88 -17.05 -4.26 20.67
CA ARG A 88 -16.93 -2.79 20.57
C ARG A 88 -17.79 -2.25 19.42
N GLU A 89 -17.84 -2.98 18.30
CA GLU A 89 -18.69 -2.68 17.13
C GLU A 89 -20.19 -2.70 17.47
N LYS A 90 -20.62 -3.58 18.38
CA LYS A 90 -22.02 -3.66 18.86
C LYS A 90 -22.36 -2.53 19.82
N SER A 91 -21.41 -2.06 20.63
CA SER A 91 -21.64 -1.05 21.68
C SER A 91 -21.90 0.37 21.15
N PHE A 92 -21.50 0.68 19.91
CA PHE A 92 -21.77 1.96 19.24
C PHE A 92 -23.18 2.07 18.60
N LYS A 93 -24.02 1.02 18.73
CA LYS A 93 -25.33 0.95 18.06
C LYS A 93 -26.44 1.68 18.82
N GLY A 94 -26.46 2.99 18.65
CA GLY A 94 -27.70 3.79 18.57
C GLY A 94 -27.97 4.33 17.17
N ARG A 95 -26.96 4.35 16.28
CA ARG A 95 -27.04 4.76 14.87
C ARG A 95 -26.02 3.96 14.07
N THR A 96 -26.48 3.18 13.10
CA THR A 96 -25.59 2.52 12.12
C THR A 96 -25.02 3.61 11.20
N PRO A 97 -23.69 3.82 11.12
CA PRO A 97 -23.12 4.65 10.07
C PRO A 97 -23.55 4.11 8.71
N SER A 98 -23.89 4.97 7.76
CA SER A 98 -24.45 4.53 6.46
C SER A 98 -23.50 3.65 5.64
N ASN A 99 -22.20 3.60 5.98
CA ASN A 99 -21.14 2.98 5.18
C ASN A 99 -20.29 1.94 5.94
N SER A 100 -20.55 1.64 7.22
CA SER A 100 -19.77 0.64 7.97
C SER A 100 -20.37 -0.76 7.78
N THR A 101 -19.78 -1.56 6.89
CA THR A 101 -20.11 -2.97 6.68
C THR A 101 -19.08 -3.86 7.38
N TYR A 102 -19.58 -4.81 8.18
CA TYR A 102 -18.76 -5.76 8.93
C TYR A 102 -19.18 -7.19 8.55
N PRO A 103 -18.24 -8.15 8.56
CA PRO A 103 -18.58 -9.53 8.26
C PRO A 103 -19.53 -10.11 9.33
N PRO A 104 -20.44 -11.04 8.97
CA PRO A 104 -21.33 -11.67 9.94
C PRO A 104 -20.56 -12.54 10.95
N GLU A 105 -19.46 -13.18 10.53
CA GLU A 105 -18.58 -14.05 11.32
C GLU A 105 -17.12 -13.57 11.24
N SER A 106 -16.28 -13.98 12.21
CA SER A 106 -14.84 -13.67 12.13
C SER A 106 -14.24 -14.34 10.90
N TYR A 107 -13.31 -13.67 10.24
CA TYR A 107 -12.67 -14.23 9.04
C TYR A 107 -11.81 -15.43 9.38
N PHE A 108 -11.11 -15.39 10.52
CA PHE A 108 -10.44 -16.57 11.06
C PHE A 108 -11.36 -17.31 12.05
N ARG A 109 -11.65 -18.57 11.75
CA ARG A 109 -12.42 -19.49 12.60
C ARG A 109 -12.09 -20.93 12.24
N GLU A 110 -12.30 -21.84 13.18
CA GLU A 110 -12.07 -23.29 12.97
C GLU A 110 -10.65 -23.63 12.44
N GLY A 111 -9.66 -22.81 12.80
CA GLY A 111 -8.26 -22.98 12.38
C GLY A 111 -7.97 -22.60 10.92
N LYS A 112 -8.89 -21.92 10.24
CA LYS A 112 -8.73 -21.47 8.85
C LYS A 112 -9.17 -20.02 8.66
N PHE A 113 -8.63 -19.39 7.62
CA PHE A 113 -9.16 -18.14 7.11
C PHE A 113 -10.26 -18.43 6.09
N HIS A 114 -11.45 -17.89 6.31
CA HIS A 114 -12.62 -18.05 5.46
C HIS A 114 -12.90 -16.74 4.74
N PHE A 115 -13.12 -16.81 3.43
CA PHE A 115 -13.51 -15.64 2.65
C PHE A 115 -14.50 -16.08 1.57
N ARG A 116 -15.76 -15.65 1.69
CA ARG A 116 -16.88 -16.22 0.93
C ARG A 116 -16.94 -17.76 1.09
N GLU A 117 -17.10 -18.50 -0.01
CA GLU A 117 -17.11 -19.96 -0.03
C GLU A 117 -15.70 -20.59 0.01
N LEU A 118 -14.64 -19.78 0.09
CA LEU A 118 -13.26 -20.22 0.04
C LEU A 118 -12.65 -20.34 1.44
N GLN A 119 -11.70 -21.27 1.57
CA GLN A 119 -10.91 -21.48 2.79
C GLN A 119 -9.42 -21.47 2.47
N TYR A 120 -8.65 -20.91 3.39
CA TYR A 120 -7.20 -20.76 3.32
C TYR A 120 -6.57 -21.23 4.63
N ASP A 121 -5.39 -21.84 4.53
CA ASP A 121 -4.63 -22.35 5.67
C ASP A 121 -3.89 -21.23 6.40
N LYS A 122 -3.51 -20.18 5.67
CA LYS A 122 -2.69 -19.05 6.14
C LYS A 122 -3.16 -17.73 5.57
N TYR A 123 -2.74 -16.64 6.21
CA TYR A 123 -2.95 -15.28 5.76
C TYR A 123 -1.59 -14.56 5.60
N GLY A 124 -1.17 -14.33 4.36
CA GLY A 124 0.11 -13.72 4.03
C GLY A 124 0.05 -12.20 4.05
N LEU A 125 0.82 -11.56 4.93
CA LEU A 125 1.02 -10.12 4.92
C LEU A 125 2.26 -9.76 4.11
N VAL A 126 2.15 -8.71 3.30
CA VAL A 126 3.26 -8.12 2.54
C VAL A 126 3.52 -6.69 3.04
N PRO A 127 4.24 -6.52 4.17
CA PRO A 127 4.61 -5.20 4.66
C PRO A 127 5.58 -4.48 3.73
N LEU A 128 5.19 -3.32 3.23
CA LEU A 128 5.98 -2.47 2.35
C LEU A 128 6.69 -1.40 3.16
N VAL A 129 8.00 -1.53 3.33
CA VAL A 129 8.81 -0.53 4.03
C VAL A 129 9.06 0.65 3.09
N MET A 130 8.89 1.88 3.56
CA MET A 130 9.16 3.09 2.79
C MET A 130 10.47 3.75 3.24
N ASP A 131 11.27 4.22 2.28
CA ASP A 131 12.50 4.93 2.57
C ASP A 131 12.27 6.43 2.77
N PHE A 132 12.04 6.81 4.02
CA PHE A 132 11.93 8.21 4.45
C PHE A 132 13.29 8.90 4.65
N SER A 133 14.40 8.32 4.17
CA SER A 133 15.70 8.98 4.26
C SER A 133 15.73 10.26 3.40
N ARG A 134 16.51 11.26 3.83
CA ARG A 134 16.64 12.56 3.15
C ARG A 134 18.07 13.07 3.16
N ASP A 135 18.43 13.78 2.10
CA ASP A 135 19.68 14.51 1.96
C ASP A 135 19.34 15.97 1.61
N LEU A 136 19.30 16.83 2.63
CA LEU A 136 18.99 18.25 2.51
C LEU A 136 20.26 19.02 2.13
N LYS A 137 20.61 19.02 0.84
CA LYS A 137 21.70 19.86 0.31
C LYS A 137 21.19 21.29 0.04
N GLY A 138 21.33 22.22 0.99
CA GLY A 138 21.06 23.66 0.76
C GLY A 138 19.93 24.30 1.57
N GLU A 139 19.46 25.48 1.15
CA GLU A 139 18.63 26.50 1.86
C GLU A 139 17.25 26.04 2.40
N ASP A 140 16.84 24.79 2.22
CA ASP A 140 15.54 24.25 2.66
C ASP A 140 15.54 23.72 4.11
N ASN A 141 16.50 24.15 4.94
CA ASN A 141 16.45 23.92 6.39
C ASN A 141 15.46 24.90 7.05
N LEU A 142 14.17 24.61 6.92
CA LEU A 142 13.08 25.40 7.51
C LEU A 142 13.09 25.43 9.05
N ALA A 143 13.80 24.49 9.70
CA ALA A 143 13.84 24.39 11.16
C ALA A 143 15.26 24.31 11.73
N TYR A 144 15.45 24.98 12.88
CA TYR A 144 16.74 25.18 13.56
C TYR A 144 17.46 23.87 13.97
N TYR A 145 16.73 22.77 14.22
CA TYR A 145 17.28 21.49 14.67
C TYR A 145 17.29 20.40 13.58
N THR A 146 17.20 20.79 12.30
CA THR A 146 17.16 19.83 11.20
C THR A 146 18.56 19.29 10.91
N LYS A 147 18.70 17.97 10.81
CA LYS A 147 19.94 17.34 10.34
C LYS A 147 20.02 17.47 8.82
N GLU A 148 21.19 17.84 8.31
CA GLU A 148 21.44 17.95 6.86
C GLU A 148 21.21 16.62 6.13
N ARG A 149 21.58 15.50 6.77
CA ARG A 149 21.32 14.16 6.23
C ARG A 149 20.71 13.26 7.31
N GLU A 150 19.64 12.56 6.95
CA GLU A 150 18.93 11.64 7.83
C GLU A 150 18.68 10.32 7.10
N ILE A 151 19.30 9.24 7.60
CA ILE A 151 19.14 7.89 7.06
C ILE A 151 18.16 7.15 7.99
N LYS A 152 16.91 6.99 7.55
CA LYS A 152 15.85 6.35 8.34
C LYS A 152 15.58 4.90 7.95
N ILE A 153 15.93 4.50 6.73
CA ILE A 153 15.61 3.17 6.21
C ILE A 153 16.19 2.05 7.08
N ILE A 154 17.41 2.19 7.59
CA ILE A 154 18.05 1.16 8.41
C ILE A 154 17.27 0.88 9.70
N SER A 155 16.84 1.92 10.42
CA SER A 155 16.04 1.71 11.64
C SER A 155 14.69 1.08 11.31
N TYR A 156 14.04 1.53 10.24
CA TYR A 156 12.73 1.02 9.87
C TYR A 156 12.80 -0.46 9.45
N LEU A 157 13.78 -0.87 8.63
CA LEU A 157 13.99 -2.28 8.29
C LEU A 157 14.25 -3.15 9.52
N ASN A 158 15.07 -2.68 10.47
CA ASN A 158 15.34 -3.43 11.70
C ASN A 158 14.10 -3.52 12.61
N ASP A 159 13.30 -2.45 12.69
CA ASP A 159 12.05 -2.45 13.45
C ASP A 159 11.02 -3.41 12.82
N THR A 160 10.96 -3.49 11.48
CA THR A 160 10.12 -4.47 10.78
C THR A 160 10.54 -5.90 11.08
N VAL A 161 11.83 -6.23 10.93
CA VAL A 161 12.35 -7.58 11.21
C VAL A 161 12.08 -7.97 12.66
N ARG A 162 12.44 -7.11 13.62
CA ARG A 162 12.17 -7.38 15.04
C ARG A 162 10.68 -7.48 15.37
N GLY A 163 9.85 -6.68 14.70
CA GLY A 163 8.40 -6.72 14.88
C GLY A 163 7.79 -8.05 14.44
N ILE A 164 8.26 -8.59 13.30
CA ILE A 164 7.89 -9.92 12.82
C ILE A 164 8.38 -11.00 13.79
N GLU A 165 9.67 -10.98 14.15
CA GLU A 165 10.27 -11.98 15.06
C GLU A 165 9.52 -12.03 16.41
N ARG A 166 9.24 -10.87 17.01
CA ARG A 166 8.51 -10.81 18.29
C ARG A 166 7.07 -11.30 18.17
N TYR A 167 6.40 -10.95 17.07
CA TYR A 167 5.05 -11.42 16.81
C TYR A 167 5.03 -12.96 16.68
N GLU A 168 5.96 -13.54 15.93
CA GLU A 168 6.08 -15.00 15.75
C GLU A 168 6.45 -15.71 17.07
N GLU A 169 7.31 -15.12 17.89
CA GLU A 169 7.65 -15.62 19.22
C GLU A 169 6.44 -15.65 20.17
N ALA A 170 5.62 -14.60 20.14
CA ALA A 170 4.43 -14.44 20.97
C ALA A 170 3.24 -15.28 20.47
N ASN A 171 3.13 -15.53 19.16
CA ASN A 171 1.98 -16.16 18.51
C ASN A 171 2.40 -17.38 17.67
N ARG A 172 2.99 -18.39 18.33
CA ARG A 172 3.57 -19.58 17.64
C ARG A 172 2.58 -20.39 16.79
N ASP A 173 1.30 -20.33 17.14
CA ASP A 173 0.22 -21.01 16.41
C ASP A 173 -0.52 -20.07 15.43
N SER A 174 0.04 -18.89 15.16
CA SER A 174 -0.57 -17.91 14.26
C SER A 174 -0.75 -18.42 12.84
N PHE A 175 -1.80 -17.94 12.21
CA PHE A 175 -2.09 -18.14 10.79
C PHE A 175 -1.45 -17.08 9.90
N LEU A 176 -0.84 -16.03 10.46
CA LEU A 176 -0.13 -14.99 9.69
C LEU A 176 1.22 -15.51 9.18
N GLU A 177 1.56 -15.13 7.95
CA GLU A 177 2.90 -15.30 7.37
C GLU A 177 3.37 -13.97 6.78
N PHE A 178 4.69 -13.74 6.73
CA PHE A 178 5.25 -12.42 6.37
C PHE A 178 6.18 -12.48 5.17
N TYR A 179 5.93 -11.58 4.22
CA TYR A 179 6.71 -11.44 2.98
C TYR A 179 7.09 -9.97 2.75
N PRO A 180 7.90 -9.35 3.64
CA PRO A 180 8.10 -7.91 3.62
C PRO A 180 8.92 -7.45 2.40
N LEU A 181 8.64 -6.24 1.90
CA LEU A 181 9.37 -5.60 0.80
C LEU A 181 10.19 -4.42 1.32
N LEU A 182 11.43 -4.33 0.83
CA LEU A 182 12.43 -3.38 1.27
C LEU A 182 12.26 -2.05 0.53
N GLY A 183 12.10 -0.97 1.28
CA GLY A 183 12.13 0.38 0.73
C GLY A 183 13.54 0.83 0.35
N VAL A 184 13.70 1.48 -0.79
CA VAL A 184 14.94 2.17 -1.13
C VAL A 184 14.66 3.38 -2.01
N ASN A 185 15.23 4.53 -1.62
CA ASN A 185 15.25 5.74 -2.44
C ASN A 185 16.67 5.97 -2.98
N PRO A 186 16.94 5.64 -4.26
CA PRO A 186 18.28 5.74 -4.83
C PRO A 186 18.87 7.15 -4.83
N ALA A 187 18.01 8.18 -4.89
CA ALA A 187 18.43 9.58 -4.97
C ALA A 187 19.17 10.06 -3.71
N VAL A 188 18.90 9.46 -2.54
CA VAL A 188 19.47 9.90 -1.24
C VAL A 188 20.60 8.96 -0.74
N HIS A 189 20.90 7.92 -1.51
CA HIS A 189 21.89 6.90 -1.15
C HIS A 189 22.96 6.73 -2.25
N PRO A 190 24.26 6.63 -1.87
CA PRO A 190 25.29 6.21 -2.83
C PRO A 190 25.11 4.74 -3.19
N LEU A 191 25.58 4.33 -4.38
CA LEU A 191 25.48 2.94 -4.84
C LEU A 191 26.03 1.93 -3.83
N ALA A 192 27.19 2.20 -3.23
CA ALA A 192 27.79 1.32 -2.22
C ALA A 192 26.86 1.05 -1.03
N PHE A 193 26.09 2.04 -0.59
CA PHE A 193 25.11 1.85 0.48
C PHE A 193 23.97 0.93 0.03
N ILE A 194 23.49 1.08 -1.20
CA ILE A 194 22.41 0.24 -1.75
C ILE A 194 22.87 -1.22 -1.87
N VAL A 195 24.12 -1.44 -2.30
CA VAL A 195 24.73 -2.77 -2.34
C VAL A 195 24.77 -3.39 -0.94
N ASP A 196 25.32 -2.69 0.06
CA ASP A 196 25.39 -3.17 1.45
C ASP A 196 23.99 -3.46 2.03
N LEU A 197 23.01 -2.62 1.68
CA LEU A 197 21.61 -2.78 2.08
C LEU A 197 21.03 -4.09 1.54
N PHE A 198 21.27 -4.39 0.26
CA PHE A 198 20.76 -5.59 -0.41
C PHE A 198 21.46 -6.85 0.12
N GLU A 199 22.78 -6.81 0.30
CA GLU A 199 23.53 -7.94 0.84
C GLU A 199 23.07 -8.34 2.25
N LYS A 200 22.58 -7.38 3.03
CA LYS A 200 22.14 -7.61 4.42
C LYS A 200 20.67 -7.99 4.55
N TYR A 201 19.77 -7.31 3.83
CA TYR A 201 18.33 -7.41 4.09
C TYR A 201 17.54 -8.08 2.97
N LEU A 202 18.04 -8.10 1.73
CA LEU A 202 17.27 -8.62 0.60
C LEU A 202 17.55 -10.12 0.37
N PHE A 203 16.53 -10.86 -0.03
CA PHE A 203 16.66 -12.26 -0.44
C PHE A 203 17.70 -12.39 -1.59
N PRO A 204 18.57 -13.43 -1.59
CA PRO A 204 18.52 -14.64 -0.77
C PRO A 204 19.19 -14.57 0.60
N ARG A 205 19.83 -13.45 0.96
CA ARG A 205 20.60 -13.36 2.22
C ARG A 205 19.78 -12.83 3.39
N GLY A 206 18.80 -11.98 3.13
CA GLY A 206 17.94 -11.39 4.14
C GLY A 206 16.46 -11.75 3.98
N PRO A 207 15.61 -11.25 4.90
CA PRO A 207 14.21 -11.66 5.01
C PRO A 207 13.29 -10.98 3.99
N PHE A 208 13.72 -9.90 3.35
CA PHE A 208 12.87 -9.13 2.45
C PHE A 208 12.76 -9.78 1.07
N ARG A 209 11.53 -9.88 0.56
CA ARG A 209 11.13 -10.65 -0.63
C ARG A 209 10.90 -9.80 -1.87
N GLY A 210 11.29 -8.54 -1.85
CA GLY A 210 11.19 -7.63 -2.99
C GLY A 210 11.47 -6.19 -2.60
N ILE A 211 11.16 -5.27 -3.50
CA ILE A 211 11.45 -3.84 -3.32
C ILE A 211 10.16 -3.02 -3.31
N LYS A 212 10.11 -2.00 -2.44
CA LYS A 212 9.12 -0.93 -2.49
C LYS A 212 9.78 0.35 -3.00
N PHE A 213 9.29 0.85 -4.12
CA PHE A 213 9.55 2.22 -4.57
C PHE A 213 8.43 3.15 -4.14
N TYR A 214 8.82 4.36 -3.73
CA TYR A 214 7.87 5.40 -3.34
C TYR A 214 8.28 6.71 -4.02
N PRO A 215 7.89 6.91 -5.30
CA PRO A 215 8.29 8.07 -6.10
C PRO A 215 8.03 9.44 -5.45
N PRO A 216 6.91 9.66 -4.71
CA PRO A 216 6.68 10.93 -4.01
C PRO A 216 7.72 11.30 -2.93
N LEU A 217 8.53 10.35 -2.46
CA LEU A 217 9.66 10.61 -1.56
C LEU A 217 10.96 10.93 -2.30
N GLY A 218 10.94 10.96 -3.65
CA GLY A 218 12.06 11.33 -4.51
C GLY A 218 12.66 10.17 -5.32
N THR A 219 11.99 9.02 -5.37
CA THR A 219 12.45 7.88 -6.18
C THR A 219 12.14 8.13 -7.65
N ASP A 220 13.13 8.55 -8.43
CA ASP A 220 13.05 8.54 -9.90
C ASP A 220 13.39 7.14 -10.42
N VAL A 221 12.43 6.51 -11.10
CA VAL A 221 12.58 5.15 -11.64
C VAL A 221 13.50 5.08 -12.86
N TRP A 222 13.73 6.21 -13.54
CA TRP A 222 14.64 6.25 -14.68
C TRP A 222 15.29 7.63 -14.83
N PRO A 223 16.23 7.98 -13.94
CA PRO A 223 16.85 9.31 -13.92
C PRO A 223 17.69 9.55 -15.18
N GLU A 224 17.77 10.82 -15.58
CA GLU A 224 18.52 11.24 -16.78
C GLU A 224 20.04 11.16 -16.57
N GLU A 225 20.50 11.49 -15.37
CA GLU A 225 21.92 11.49 -15.00
C GLU A 225 22.44 10.04 -14.88
N GLU A 226 23.57 9.73 -15.52
CA GLU A 226 24.01 8.34 -15.67
C GLU A 226 24.43 7.70 -14.34
N GLN A 227 25.07 8.46 -13.42
CA GLN A 227 25.47 7.93 -12.11
C GLN A 227 24.24 7.60 -11.25
N GLU A 228 23.19 8.41 -11.32
CA GLU A 228 21.90 8.09 -10.69
C GLU A 228 21.22 6.89 -11.39
N ARG A 229 21.33 6.80 -12.72
CA ARG A 229 20.77 5.70 -13.51
C ARG A 229 21.44 4.36 -13.21
N GLU A 230 22.74 4.36 -12.93
CA GLU A 230 23.49 3.18 -12.50
C GLU A 230 22.90 2.57 -11.22
N LYS A 231 22.40 3.39 -10.29
CA LYS A 231 21.80 2.91 -9.04
C LYS A 231 20.49 2.13 -9.29
N VAL A 232 19.59 2.67 -10.11
CA VAL A 232 18.34 1.97 -10.43
C VAL A 232 18.60 0.74 -11.30
N LYS A 233 19.54 0.81 -12.25
CA LYS A 233 19.98 -0.35 -13.05
C LYS A 233 20.48 -1.50 -12.19
N PHE A 234 21.27 -1.20 -11.15
CA PHE A 234 21.71 -2.20 -10.18
C PHE A 234 20.52 -2.87 -9.48
N ILE A 235 19.54 -2.08 -9.02
CA ILE A 235 18.33 -2.60 -8.35
C ILE A 235 17.54 -3.51 -9.29
N TYR A 236 17.29 -3.08 -10.53
CA TYR A 236 16.53 -3.86 -11.51
C TYR A 236 17.24 -5.15 -11.90
N ALA A 237 18.55 -5.09 -12.13
CA ALA A 237 19.35 -6.28 -12.43
C ALA A 237 19.28 -7.29 -11.28
N TYR A 238 19.41 -6.83 -10.04
CA TYR A 238 19.31 -7.68 -8.86
C TYR A 238 17.92 -8.33 -8.75
N CYS A 239 16.86 -7.56 -8.98
CA CYS A 239 15.48 -8.07 -8.93
C CYS A 239 15.23 -9.12 -10.01
N VAL A 240 15.70 -8.88 -11.25
CA VAL A 240 15.58 -9.87 -12.33
C VAL A 240 16.37 -11.14 -12.03
N GLU A 241 17.63 -11.01 -11.58
CA GLU A 241 18.50 -12.16 -11.27
C GLU A 241 17.90 -13.06 -10.17
N ASN A 242 17.27 -12.45 -9.17
CA ASN A 242 16.74 -13.15 -8.00
C ASN A 242 15.21 -13.37 -8.06
N ASN A 243 14.56 -13.08 -9.20
CA ASN A 243 13.12 -13.18 -9.41
C ASN A 243 12.28 -12.42 -8.35
N LEU A 244 12.76 -11.26 -7.92
CA LEU A 244 12.12 -10.42 -6.91
C LEU A 244 11.23 -9.36 -7.55
N PRO A 245 10.02 -9.12 -7.00
CA PRO A 245 9.13 -8.07 -7.48
C PRO A 245 9.51 -6.68 -6.95
N ILE A 246 9.00 -5.67 -7.67
CA ILE A 246 8.96 -4.28 -7.22
C ILE A 246 7.50 -3.84 -7.13
N VAL A 247 7.09 -3.33 -5.97
CA VAL A 247 5.84 -2.57 -5.83
C VAL A 247 6.20 -1.09 -5.87
N THR A 248 5.55 -0.31 -6.72
CA THR A 248 5.72 1.14 -6.76
C THR A 248 4.40 1.83 -6.44
N HIS A 249 4.46 2.87 -5.63
CA HIS A 249 3.29 3.73 -5.43
C HIS A 249 2.91 4.39 -6.76
N CYS A 250 1.61 4.37 -7.09
CA CYS A 250 1.06 4.89 -8.35
C CYS A 250 -0.33 5.53 -8.14
N ASP A 251 -0.40 6.56 -7.30
CA ASP A 251 -1.54 7.48 -7.23
C ASP A 251 -1.06 8.93 -6.97
N ASP A 252 -1.98 9.89 -6.92
CA ASP A 252 -1.65 11.31 -6.69
C ASP A 252 -1.75 11.78 -5.22
N GLN A 253 -1.83 10.84 -4.27
CA GLN A 253 -1.92 11.06 -2.82
C GLN A 253 -0.68 10.51 -2.09
N GLY A 254 -0.76 10.37 -0.76
CA GLY A 254 0.31 9.78 0.05
C GLY A 254 1.35 10.75 0.61
N PHE A 255 2.48 10.20 1.06
CA PHE A 255 3.56 10.95 1.71
C PHE A 255 4.43 11.67 0.69
N ARG A 256 4.79 12.93 0.92
CA ARG A 256 5.68 13.66 0.00
C ARG A 256 6.99 14.06 0.66
N GLY A 257 8.09 13.81 -0.06
CA GLY A 257 9.44 14.24 0.28
C GLY A 257 10.03 15.22 -0.74
N VAL A 258 9.38 15.37 -1.89
CA VAL A 258 9.75 16.31 -2.96
C VAL A 258 8.56 17.21 -3.33
N ALA A 259 8.82 18.27 -4.11
CA ALA A 259 7.78 19.19 -4.57
C ALA A 259 6.65 18.44 -5.32
N PRO A 260 5.37 18.84 -5.18
CA PRO A 260 4.23 18.12 -5.77
C PRO A 260 4.34 17.83 -7.26
N LYS A 261 4.87 18.76 -8.06
CA LYS A 261 5.09 18.56 -9.50
C LYS A 261 6.09 17.45 -9.79
N LEU A 262 7.15 17.36 -8.99
CA LEU A 262 8.19 16.35 -9.15
C LEU A 262 7.68 14.99 -8.66
N ALA A 263 6.94 14.96 -7.55
CA ALA A 263 6.26 13.75 -7.08
C ALA A 263 5.33 13.20 -8.18
N GLN A 264 4.47 14.03 -8.76
CA GLN A 264 3.58 13.62 -9.86
C GLN A 264 4.36 13.09 -11.07
N TYR A 265 5.45 13.76 -11.45
CA TYR A 265 6.30 13.33 -12.56
C TYR A 265 6.96 11.97 -12.31
N TYR A 266 7.49 11.74 -11.10
CA TYR A 266 8.12 10.46 -10.77
C TYR A 266 7.12 9.31 -10.63
N THR A 267 5.88 9.60 -10.22
CA THR A 267 4.81 8.60 -10.03
C THR A 267 4.13 8.16 -11.33
N GLU A 268 4.22 8.95 -12.40
CA GLU A 268 3.49 8.69 -13.65
C GLU A 268 3.81 7.29 -14.24
N PRO A 269 2.79 6.46 -14.57
CA PRO A 269 3.01 5.10 -15.10
C PRO A 269 3.97 5.03 -16.29
N GLN A 270 3.89 5.99 -17.22
CA GLN A 270 4.72 6.02 -18.43
C GLN A 270 6.23 6.14 -18.15
N ARG A 271 6.64 6.59 -16.95
CA ARG A 271 8.04 6.56 -16.53
C ARG A 271 8.63 5.15 -16.49
N TRP A 272 7.79 4.12 -16.39
CA TRP A 272 8.20 2.72 -16.39
C TRP A 272 8.48 2.14 -17.77
N VAL A 273 8.02 2.77 -18.86
CA VAL A 273 8.29 2.29 -20.23
C VAL A 273 9.78 2.00 -20.48
N PRO A 274 10.71 2.94 -20.28
CA PRO A 274 12.13 2.66 -20.52
C PRO A 274 12.65 1.53 -19.61
N VAL A 275 12.17 1.41 -18.38
CA VAL A 275 12.58 0.33 -17.47
C VAL A 275 12.13 -1.02 -18.02
N LEU A 276 10.87 -1.14 -18.43
CA LEU A 276 10.28 -2.38 -18.91
C LEU A 276 10.82 -2.79 -20.30
N GLU A 277 11.24 -1.82 -21.12
CA GLU A 277 11.95 -2.10 -22.38
C GLU A 277 13.35 -2.67 -22.13
N HIS A 278 14.06 -2.19 -21.11
CA HIS A 278 15.40 -2.67 -20.76
C HIS A 278 15.38 -3.97 -19.92
N TYR A 279 14.33 -4.17 -19.11
CA TYR A 279 14.17 -5.30 -18.21
C TYR A 279 12.80 -5.98 -18.42
N PRO A 280 12.58 -6.65 -19.57
CA PRO A 280 11.26 -7.15 -19.97
C PRO A 280 10.69 -8.26 -19.07
N THR A 281 11.53 -8.89 -18.25
CA THR A 281 11.12 -9.93 -17.29
C THR A 281 10.92 -9.38 -15.87
N LEU A 282 11.22 -8.11 -15.61
CA LEU A 282 11.03 -7.49 -14.30
C LEU A 282 9.54 -7.52 -13.90
N LYS A 283 9.26 -7.92 -12.66
CA LYS A 283 7.91 -7.88 -12.09
C LYS A 283 7.69 -6.56 -11.40
N VAL A 284 6.68 -5.81 -11.85
CA VAL A 284 6.35 -4.50 -11.31
C VAL A 284 4.86 -4.43 -11.03
N ASP A 285 4.50 -4.01 -9.82
CA ASP A 285 3.14 -3.65 -9.44
C ASP A 285 3.01 -2.12 -9.37
N LEU A 286 2.17 -1.57 -10.25
CA LEU A 286 1.78 -0.16 -10.27
C LEU A 286 0.56 0.00 -9.34
N ALA A 287 0.84 0.29 -8.07
CA ALA A 287 -0.15 0.23 -7.00
C ALA A 287 -1.36 1.14 -7.23
N HIS A 288 -2.48 0.82 -6.58
CA HIS A 288 -3.70 1.63 -6.57
C HIS A 288 -4.35 1.85 -7.96
N TYR A 289 -3.91 1.12 -9.00
CA TYR A 289 -4.38 1.25 -10.38
C TYR A 289 -4.16 2.64 -11.02
N GLY A 290 -3.16 3.41 -10.59
CA GLY A 290 -2.91 4.72 -11.19
C GLY A 290 -3.91 5.79 -10.75
N ARG A 291 -4.64 5.61 -9.65
CA ARG A 291 -5.81 6.45 -9.33
C ARG A 291 -5.45 7.92 -9.14
N GLN A 292 -6.19 8.82 -9.79
CA GLN A 292 -6.07 10.26 -9.64
C GLN A 292 -7.29 10.85 -8.91
N TYR A 293 -7.07 11.31 -7.69
CA TYR A 293 -8.09 11.87 -6.81
C TYR A 293 -8.19 13.41 -6.92
N ASN A 294 -7.09 14.09 -7.23
CA ASN A 294 -7.00 15.55 -7.25
C ASN A 294 -7.31 16.11 -8.64
N GLN A 295 -8.49 15.82 -9.17
CA GLN A 295 -8.95 16.42 -10.43
C GLN A 295 -9.66 17.77 -10.19
N SER A 296 -9.40 18.75 -11.06
CA SER A 296 -10.07 20.07 -11.02
C SER A 296 -11.59 19.91 -10.92
N PRO A 297 -12.30 20.74 -10.11
CA PRO A 297 -13.76 20.68 -9.98
C PRO A 297 -14.51 20.77 -11.31
N LEU A 298 -13.92 21.45 -12.30
CA LEU A 298 -14.48 21.58 -13.64
C LEU A 298 -14.37 20.26 -14.41
N LYS A 299 -13.23 19.56 -14.31
CA LYS A 299 -12.96 18.27 -14.93
C LYS A 299 -13.75 17.15 -14.26
N ALA A 300 -13.83 17.19 -12.93
CA ALA A 300 -14.65 16.31 -12.10
C ALA A 300 -16.17 16.44 -12.33
N ARG A 301 -16.64 17.42 -13.11
CA ARG A 301 -18.06 17.58 -13.49
C ARG A 301 -18.40 16.94 -14.84
N PHE A 302 -17.41 16.70 -15.69
CA PHE A 302 -17.58 16.12 -17.02
C PHE A 302 -17.01 14.70 -17.17
N GLU A 303 -16.02 14.32 -16.36
CA GLU A 303 -15.20 13.11 -16.57
C GLU A 303 -15.15 12.18 -15.33
N ARG A 304 -16.26 12.00 -14.60
CA ARG A 304 -16.33 10.99 -13.51
C ARG A 304 -16.47 9.56 -14.03
N THR A 305 -15.87 9.24 -15.17
CA THR A 305 -15.78 7.86 -15.64
C THR A 305 -14.52 7.23 -15.06
N PHE A 306 -14.60 5.94 -14.73
CA PHE A 306 -13.44 5.17 -14.27
C PHE A 306 -12.27 5.22 -15.28
N THR A 307 -12.59 5.37 -16.57
CA THR A 307 -11.68 5.55 -17.69
C THR A 307 -11.29 7.00 -17.98
N GLY A 308 -11.82 7.98 -17.22
CA GLY A 308 -11.44 9.40 -17.34
C GLY A 308 -10.11 9.72 -16.66
N ASP A 309 -9.50 8.73 -16.03
CA ASP A 309 -8.19 8.78 -15.40
C ASP A 309 -7.10 8.36 -16.42
N PRO A 310 -6.25 9.29 -16.89
CA PRO A 310 -5.17 8.96 -17.81
C PRO A 310 -4.21 7.90 -17.26
N TRP A 311 -3.92 7.92 -15.97
CA TRP A 311 -2.96 6.98 -15.38
C TRP A 311 -3.53 5.56 -15.32
N PHE A 312 -4.82 5.40 -15.03
CA PHE A 312 -5.48 4.10 -15.16
C PHE A 312 -5.30 3.51 -16.56
N LEU A 313 -5.57 4.28 -17.62
CA LEU A 313 -5.41 3.80 -19.00
C LEU A 313 -3.95 3.49 -19.35
N GLN A 314 -2.99 4.28 -18.85
CA GLN A 314 -1.57 3.98 -19.02
C GLN A 314 -1.17 2.68 -18.30
N VAL A 315 -1.69 2.42 -17.11
CA VAL A 315 -1.47 1.14 -16.40
C VAL A 315 -2.00 -0.03 -17.23
N ILE A 316 -3.22 0.08 -17.78
CA ILE A 316 -3.78 -0.96 -18.66
C ILE A 316 -2.92 -1.18 -19.91
N GLU A 317 -2.44 -0.11 -20.55
CA GLU A 317 -1.52 -0.21 -21.70
C GLU A 317 -0.24 -0.96 -21.32
N LEU A 318 0.32 -0.70 -20.13
CA LEU A 318 1.53 -1.40 -19.67
C LEU A 318 1.27 -2.87 -19.35
N ILE A 319 0.11 -3.21 -18.76
CA ILE A 319 -0.34 -4.60 -18.55
C ILE A 319 -0.52 -5.33 -19.90
N GLU A 320 -1.07 -4.65 -20.90
CA GLU A 320 -1.24 -5.21 -22.24
C GLU A 320 0.11 -5.52 -22.88
N ARG A 321 1.03 -4.54 -22.82
CA ARG A 321 2.30 -4.55 -23.57
C ARG A 321 3.39 -5.41 -22.92
N TYR A 322 3.45 -5.48 -21.60
CA TYR A 322 4.54 -6.13 -20.86
C TYR A 322 4.04 -7.31 -20.02
N PRO A 323 4.74 -8.45 -20.01
CA PRO A 323 4.22 -9.70 -19.46
C PRO A 323 4.06 -9.70 -17.93
N ASN A 324 4.85 -8.88 -17.23
CA ASN A 324 5.03 -8.92 -15.79
C ASN A 324 4.69 -7.58 -15.11
N VAL A 325 3.75 -6.81 -15.69
CA VAL A 325 3.17 -5.63 -15.04
C VAL A 325 1.87 -6.01 -14.35
N TYR A 326 1.75 -5.61 -13.09
CA TYR A 326 0.63 -5.85 -12.18
C TYR A 326 0.07 -4.51 -11.70
N ALA A 327 -1.12 -4.56 -11.11
CA ALA A 327 -1.71 -3.45 -10.39
C ALA A 327 -2.51 -3.97 -9.19
N ASP A 328 -2.30 -3.39 -8.02
CA ASP A 328 -3.07 -3.70 -6.82
C ASP A 328 -4.27 -2.77 -6.60
N VAL A 329 -5.30 -3.30 -5.93
CA VAL A 329 -6.51 -2.54 -5.56
C VAL A 329 -6.36 -1.74 -4.27
N SER A 330 -5.19 -1.75 -3.64
CA SER A 330 -4.97 -1.15 -2.32
C SER A 330 -5.30 0.33 -2.34
N PHE A 331 -5.80 0.86 -1.21
CA PHE A 331 -6.34 2.23 -1.06
C PHE A 331 -7.54 2.58 -1.96
N SER A 332 -7.47 2.37 -3.28
CA SER A 332 -8.59 2.51 -4.23
C SER A 332 -9.79 1.65 -3.84
N GLY A 333 -9.54 0.47 -3.27
CA GLY A 333 -10.55 -0.47 -2.80
C GLY A 333 -11.35 -0.02 -1.57
N VAL A 334 -11.01 1.10 -0.93
CA VAL A 334 -11.85 1.68 0.13
C VAL A 334 -13.24 2.10 -0.40
N GLU A 335 -13.38 2.29 -1.71
CA GLU A 335 -14.63 2.65 -2.35
C GLU A 335 -15.27 1.43 -3.04
N PRO A 336 -16.45 0.93 -2.62
CA PRO A 336 -17.13 -0.17 -3.31
C PRO A 336 -17.40 0.09 -4.81
N THR A 337 -17.52 1.36 -5.20
CA THR A 337 -17.67 1.78 -6.60
C THR A 337 -16.44 1.50 -7.45
N PHE A 338 -15.24 1.47 -6.86
CA PHE A 338 -14.01 1.09 -7.56
C PHE A 338 -14.14 -0.32 -8.13
N TYR A 339 -14.46 -1.32 -7.30
CA TYR A 339 -14.62 -2.70 -7.74
C TYR A 339 -15.73 -2.87 -8.79
N LYS A 340 -16.87 -2.17 -8.63
CA LYS A 340 -17.97 -2.17 -9.61
C LYS A 340 -17.55 -1.63 -10.97
N ASN A 341 -16.69 -0.62 -10.97
CA ASN A 341 -16.23 0.00 -12.20
C ASN A 341 -15.13 -0.82 -12.87
N LEU A 342 -14.17 -1.36 -12.09
CA LEU A 342 -13.14 -2.26 -12.61
C LEU A 342 -13.76 -3.52 -13.23
N HIS A 343 -14.68 -4.16 -12.52
CA HIS A 343 -15.42 -5.31 -13.04
C HIS A 343 -16.17 -4.95 -14.33
N ARG A 344 -16.94 -3.85 -14.34
CA ARG A 344 -17.64 -3.42 -15.56
C ARG A 344 -16.68 -3.16 -16.71
N TYR A 345 -15.53 -2.53 -16.45
CA TYR A 345 -14.52 -2.28 -17.46
C TYR A 345 -14.06 -3.61 -18.08
N ILE A 346 -13.64 -4.57 -17.26
CA ILE A 346 -13.18 -5.89 -17.71
C ILE A 346 -14.28 -6.63 -18.50
N GLU A 347 -15.52 -6.67 -17.99
CA GLU A 347 -16.63 -7.37 -18.65
C GLU A 347 -17.09 -6.73 -19.98
N THR A 348 -16.77 -5.45 -20.21
CA THR A 348 -17.16 -4.73 -21.42
C THR A 348 -16.04 -4.59 -22.44
N LEU A 349 -14.84 -5.11 -22.15
CA LEU A 349 -13.74 -5.12 -23.11
C LEU A 349 -14.06 -6.04 -24.30
N GLU A 350 -13.83 -5.53 -25.50
CA GLU A 350 -13.92 -6.32 -26.73
C GLU A 350 -12.76 -7.33 -26.84
N ASP A 351 -11.56 -6.94 -26.41
CA ASP A 351 -10.39 -7.82 -26.36
C ASP A 351 -10.39 -8.67 -25.09
N GLN A 352 -10.80 -9.93 -25.25
CA GLN A 352 -10.82 -10.91 -24.16
C GLN A 352 -9.42 -11.28 -23.65
N ASN A 353 -8.39 -11.21 -24.50
CA ASN A 353 -7.02 -11.49 -24.02
C ASN A 353 -6.55 -10.40 -23.05
N LEU A 354 -6.92 -9.14 -23.32
CA LEU A 354 -6.64 -8.04 -22.40
C LEU A 354 -7.45 -8.19 -21.10
N ALA A 355 -8.74 -8.57 -21.20
CA ALA A 355 -9.56 -8.84 -20.02
C ALA A 355 -8.95 -9.92 -19.12
N ASP A 356 -8.47 -11.02 -19.71
CA ASP A 356 -7.81 -12.10 -18.98
C ASP A 356 -6.48 -11.66 -18.37
N LYS A 357 -5.65 -10.92 -19.12
CA LYS A 357 -4.42 -10.32 -18.58
C LYS A 357 -4.70 -9.44 -17.38
N ILE A 358 -5.71 -8.56 -17.43
CA ILE A 358 -6.07 -7.71 -16.30
C ILE A 358 -6.43 -8.56 -15.08
N ARG A 359 -7.27 -9.60 -15.24
CA ARG A 359 -7.62 -10.51 -14.14
C ARG A 359 -6.40 -11.21 -13.55
N GLU A 360 -5.49 -11.71 -14.37
CA GLU A 360 -4.27 -12.39 -13.93
C GLU A 360 -3.20 -11.44 -13.35
N ARG A 361 -3.34 -10.12 -13.56
CA ARG A 361 -2.39 -9.10 -13.11
C ARG A 361 -2.95 -8.16 -12.05
N THR A 362 -4.19 -8.40 -11.61
CA THR A 362 -4.83 -7.72 -10.48
C THR A 362 -4.37 -8.35 -9.17
N LEU A 363 -3.93 -7.54 -8.22
CA LEU A 363 -3.55 -7.99 -6.86
C LEU A 363 -4.49 -7.41 -5.81
N PHE A 364 -4.84 -8.21 -4.81
CA PHE A 364 -5.50 -7.70 -3.61
C PHE A 364 -4.46 -7.11 -2.64
N GLY A 365 -4.73 -5.91 -2.15
CA GLY A 365 -3.98 -5.27 -1.07
C GLY A 365 -4.89 -4.27 -0.34
N THR A 366 -4.54 -3.94 0.91
CA THR A 366 -5.38 -3.08 1.76
C THR A 366 -4.91 -1.63 1.81
N ASP A 367 -3.59 -1.41 1.73
CA ASP A 367 -2.91 -0.17 2.12
C ASP A 367 -3.11 0.19 3.61
N PHE A 368 -3.38 -0.81 4.45
CA PHE A 368 -3.42 -0.62 5.91
C PHE A 368 -2.02 -0.23 6.41
N THR A 369 -1.81 0.70 7.34
CA THR A 369 -2.79 1.45 8.14
C THR A 369 -3.31 2.71 7.46
N VAL A 370 -2.78 3.11 6.30
CA VAL A 370 -3.08 4.38 5.63
C VAL A 370 -4.56 4.45 5.19
N ASN A 371 -5.10 3.33 4.72
CA ASN A 371 -6.51 3.21 4.34
C ASN A 371 -7.50 3.55 5.48
N LEU A 372 -7.08 3.47 6.75
CA LEU A 372 -7.92 3.78 7.90
C LEU A 372 -8.32 5.24 7.99
N ALA A 373 -7.76 6.14 7.16
CA ALA A 373 -8.33 7.48 7.01
C ALA A 373 -9.74 7.45 6.38
N LYS A 374 -10.04 6.41 5.58
CA LYS A 374 -11.27 6.26 4.79
C LYS A 374 -12.17 5.09 5.22
N VAL A 375 -11.60 4.03 5.81
CA VAL A 375 -12.34 2.87 6.35
C VAL A 375 -12.17 2.75 7.85
N GLU A 376 -13.11 2.09 8.53
CA GLU A 376 -13.14 2.09 10.00
C GLU A 376 -12.13 1.12 10.63
N SER A 377 -11.89 -0.02 9.98
CA SER A 377 -11.09 -1.12 10.53
C SER A 377 -10.57 -2.05 9.44
N TYR A 378 -9.66 -2.95 9.79
CA TYR A 378 -9.14 -3.96 8.87
C TYR A 378 -10.26 -4.89 8.33
N PRO A 379 -11.18 -5.44 9.17
CA PRO A 379 -12.30 -6.26 8.68
C PRO A 379 -13.30 -5.48 7.83
N ASN A 380 -13.47 -4.17 8.05
CA ASN A 380 -14.34 -3.35 7.21
C ASN A 380 -13.81 -3.25 5.77
N TYR A 381 -12.49 -3.09 5.58
CA TYR A 381 -11.90 -3.12 4.23
C TYR A 381 -12.10 -4.49 3.55
N LEU A 382 -11.82 -5.57 4.28
CA LEU A 382 -12.03 -6.93 3.77
C LEU A 382 -13.49 -7.16 3.38
N ARG A 383 -14.44 -6.62 4.14
CA ARG A 383 -15.87 -6.74 3.83
C ARG A 383 -16.24 -6.03 2.54
N ILE A 384 -15.63 -4.89 2.23
CA ILE A 384 -15.85 -4.18 0.97
C ILE A 384 -15.37 -5.05 -0.22
N PHE A 385 -14.20 -5.67 -0.09
CA PHE A 385 -13.69 -6.59 -1.11
C PHE A 385 -14.54 -7.87 -1.21
N GLU A 386 -15.01 -8.40 -0.08
CA GLU A 386 -15.89 -9.57 -0.02
C GLU A 386 -17.21 -9.30 -0.77
N GLU A 387 -17.76 -8.10 -0.69
CA GLU A 387 -18.99 -7.68 -1.39
C GLU A 387 -18.75 -7.20 -2.83
N SER A 388 -17.52 -7.30 -3.35
CA SER A 388 -17.20 -6.94 -4.73
C SER A 388 -17.94 -7.84 -5.74
N PRO A 389 -18.23 -7.35 -6.97
CA PRO A 389 -18.98 -8.12 -7.97
C PRO A 389 -18.18 -9.26 -8.62
N PHE A 390 -16.88 -9.37 -8.33
CA PHE A 390 -16.03 -10.43 -8.86
C PHE A 390 -16.48 -11.81 -8.38
N SER A 391 -16.29 -12.83 -9.21
CA SER A 391 -16.54 -14.23 -8.86
C SER A 391 -15.55 -14.74 -7.80
N ASP A 392 -15.86 -15.86 -7.16
CA ASP A 392 -14.96 -16.48 -6.18
C ASP A 392 -13.63 -16.92 -6.81
N THR A 393 -13.66 -17.34 -8.07
CA THR A 393 -12.45 -17.65 -8.84
C THR A 393 -11.56 -16.41 -9.00
N GLU A 394 -12.13 -15.26 -9.35
CA GLU A 394 -11.37 -14.01 -9.49
C GLU A 394 -10.86 -13.51 -8.14
N VAL A 395 -11.63 -13.65 -7.07
CA VAL A 395 -11.17 -13.34 -5.71
C VAL A 395 -9.98 -14.22 -5.31
N GLU A 396 -10.03 -15.52 -5.61
CA GLU A 396 -8.89 -16.42 -5.40
C GLU A 396 -7.68 -16.03 -6.26
N MET A 397 -7.90 -15.59 -7.50
CA MET A 397 -6.82 -15.07 -8.34
C MET A 397 -6.16 -13.85 -7.67
N PHE A 398 -6.95 -12.84 -7.31
CA PHE A 398 -6.43 -11.55 -6.84
C PHE A 398 -5.74 -11.66 -5.48
N ALA A 399 -6.28 -12.49 -4.57
CA ALA A 399 -5.78 -12.61 -3.22
C ALA A 399 -4.86 -13.83 -3.00
N SER A 400 -4.66 -14.72 -3.97
CA SER A 400 -3.81 -15.90 -3.78
C SER A 400 -2.92 -16.19 -4.99
N THR A 401 -3.51 -16.59 -6.11
CA THR A 401 -2.75 -17.13 -7.25
C THR A 401 -1.84 -16.08 -7.88
N ASN A 402 -2.36 -14.87 -8.12
CA ASN A 402 -1.61 -13.79 -8.74
C ASN A 402 -0.49 -13.31 -7.80
N VAL A 403 -0.78 -13.19 -6.49
CA VAL A 403 0.21 -12.76 -5.49
C VAL A 403 1.35 -13.78 -5.36
N THR A 404 1.04 -15.07 -5.34
CA THR A 404 2.04 -16.16 -5.31
C THR A 404 2.97 -16.06 -6.52
N THR A 405 2.41 -15.81 -7.70
CA THR A 405 3.17 -15.65 -8.96
C THR A 405 4.03 -14.39 -8.93
N PHE A 406 3.47 -13.27 -8.48
CA PHE A 406 4.15 -11.98 -8.36
C PHE A 406 5.34 -12.06 -7.39
N LEU A 407 5.14 -12.61 -6.19
CA LEU A 407 6.18 -12.80 -5.18
C LEU A 407 7.20 -13.89 -5.53
N GLY A 408 6.96 -14.69 -6.58
CA GLY A 408 7.87 -15.75 -7.00
C GLY A 408 7.93 -16.93 -6.02
N LEU A 409 6.80 -17.25 -5.37
CA LEU A 409 6.68 -18.32 -4.37
C LEU A 409 6.26 -19.68 -4.94
N GLY A 410 6.06 -19.76 -6.26
CA GLY A 410 5.60 -20.95 -6.99
C GLY A 410 6.68 -21.90 -7.45
#